data_AF-M1PZB1-F1
#
_entry.id   AF-M1PZB1-F1
#
_cell.length_a   1.000
_cell.length_b   1.000
_cell.length_c   1.000
_cell.angle_alpha   90.00
_cell.angle_beta   90.00
_cell.angle_gamma   90.00
#
_symmetry.space_group_name_H-M   'P 1'
#
loop_
_entity.id
_entity.type
_entity.pdbx_description
1 polymer ?
#
loop_
_entity_poly.entity_id
_entity_poly.type
_entity_poly.pdbx_seq_one_letter_code
_entity_poly.pdbx_strand_id
1 'polypeptide(L)'
;TLLEDHFGGSQRASVLAAASGITSAIASGHSQVGLAGWYLSMLLHKEGWGRLGFSGYDLQDQCGPTNVFSYQSDEGAPLELRGANYPNYAMNVGHQGEYAGISSAAHAGRMDAFACNPLIKVTFANPGMVFDWADVRACFGKGGAREFRAAGERSLVMPAV
;
A
#
# COMPACT_ATOMS: atom_id res chain seq x y z
N THR A 1 -4.92 -7.33 24.21
CA THR A 1 -4.00 -7.85 23.19
C THR A 1 -3.85 -6.93 21.98
N LEU A 2 -4.90 -6.28 21.43
CA LEU A 2 -4.79 -5.49 20.18
C LEU A 2 -3.65 -4.44 20.13
N LEU A 3 -3.53 -3.57 21.14
CA LEU A 3 -2.48 -2.53 21.15
C LEU A 3 -1.07 -3.10 21.37
N GLU A 4 -0.98 -4.26 22.01
CA GLU A 4 0.26 -5.01 22.21
C GLU A 4 0.69 -5.75 20.95
N ASP A 5 -0.27 -6.29 20.18
CA ASP A 5 -0.01 -6.93 18.89
C ASP A 5 0.53 -5.91 17.88
N HIS A 6 -0.14 -4.75 17.76
CA HIS A 6 0.38 -3.59 17.05
C HIS A 6 1.18 -2.67 17.99
N PHE A 7 2.22 -3.21 18.62
CA PHE A 7 3.06 -2.46 19.57
C PHE A 7 3.77 -1.25 18.93
N GLY A 8 4.10 -1.33 17.64
CA GLY A 8 4.76 -0.25 16.90
C GLY A 8 3.78 0.87 16.53
N GLY A 9 4.15 2.12 16.84
CA GLY A 9 3.35 3.29 16.46
C GLY A 9 3.05 3.36 14.96
N SER A 10 4.06 3.08 14.13
CA SER A 10 3.92 3.06 12.67
C SER A 10 2.95 2.00 12.17
N GLN A 11 2.88 0.81 12.81
CA GLN A 11 1.90 -0.21 12.43
C GLN A 11 0.47 0.32 12.65
N ARG A 12 0.23 0.93 13.81
CA ARG A 12 -1.07 1.52 14.14
C ARG A 12 -1.43 2.66 13.19
N ALA A 13 -0.47 3.53 12.90
CA ALA A 13 -0.65 4.67 12.00
C ALA A 13 -1.03 4.21 10.59
N SER A 14 -0.27 3.26 10.02
CA SER A 14 -0.55 2.68 8.71
C SER A 14 -1.93 2.03 8.64
N VAL A 15 -2.30 1.23 9.64
CA VAL A 15 -3.60 0.53 9.66
C VAL A 15 -4.78 1.51 9.75
N LEU A 16 -4.71 2.50 10.64
CA LEU A 16 -5.77 3.49 10.81
C LEU A 16 -5.92 4.39 9.58
N ALA A 17 -4.79 4.85 9.02
CA ALA A 17 -4.80 5.70 7.85
C ALA A 17 -5.23 4.94 6.58
N ALA A 18 -4.83 3.66 6.44
CA ALA A 18 -5.29 2.80 5.36
C ALA A 18 -6.81 2.65 5.39
N ALA A 19 -7.39 2.34 6.57
CA ALA A 19 -8.82 2.22 6.73
C ALA A 19 -9.56 3.52 6.35
N SER A 20 -9.06 4.66 6.83
CA SER A 20 -9.63 5.99 6.54
C SER A 20 -9.55 6.34 5.04
N GLY A 21 -8.39 6.11 4.43
CA GLY A 21 -8.18 6.42 3.02
C GLY A 21 -8.94 5.49 2.08
N ILE A 22 -8.95 4.19 2.34
CA ILE A 22 -9.71 3.20 1.56
C ILE A 22 -11.20 3.50 1.64
N THR A 23 -11.73 3.80 2.82
CA THR A 23 -13.17 4.13 2.99
C THR A 23 -13.54 5.40 2.22
N SER A 24 -12.70 6.43 2.32
CA SER A 24 -12.88 7.69 1.58
C SER A 24 -12.81 7.49 0.06
N ALA A 25 -11.90 6.63 -0.42
CA ALA A 25 -11.77 6.28 -1.83
C ALA A 25 -12.99 5.52 -2.35
N ILE A 26 -13.50 4.53 -1.62
CA ILE A 26 -14.70 3.77 -1.99
C ILE A 26 -15.92 4.70 -2.04
N ALA A 27 -16.11 5.52 -1.01
CA ALA A 27 -17.28 6.40 -0.91
C ALA A 27 -17.33 7.45 -2.03
N SER A 28 -16.18 7.91 -2.50
CA SER A 28 -16.09 8.95 -3.55
C SER A 28 -15.84 8.39 -4.95
N GLY A 29 -15.38 7.15 -5.08
CA GLY A 29 -14.83 6.62 -6.32
C GLY A 29 -13.58 7.38 -6.79
N HIS A 30 -12.83 8.03 -5.90
CA HIS A 30 -11.68 8.87 -6.28
C HIS A 30 -10.49 8.68 -5.34
N SER A 31 -9.35 8.24 -5.88
CA SER A 31 -8.14 7.92 -5.12
C SER A 31 -7.52 9.13 -4.42
N GLN A 32 -7.49 10.32 -5.06
CA GLN A 32 -7.03 11.56 -4.40
C GLN A 32 -7.84 11.94 -3.15
N VAL A 33 -9.16 11.68 -3.14
CA VAL A 33 -9.98 11.88 -1.92
C VAL A 33 -9.60 10.85 -0.85
N GLY A 34 -9.33 9.61 -1.27
CA GLY A 34 -8.73 8.60 -0.40
C GLY A 34 -7.40 9.02 0.20
N LEU A 35 -6.51 9.61 -0.61
CA LEU A 35 -5.20 10.11 -0.16
C LEU A 35 -5.34 11.27 0.83
N ALA A 36 -6.29 12.18 0.61
CA ALA A 36 -6.63 13.22 1.58
C ALA A 36 -7.13 12.61 2.91
N GLY A 37 -7.96 11.55 2.84
CA GLY A 37 -8.43 10.80 4.00
C GLY A 37 -7.30 10.10 4.79
N TRP A 38 -6.29 9.57 4.10
CA TRP A 38 -5.07 9.05 4.72
C TRP A 38 -4.36 10.12 5.55
N TYR A 39 -4.04 11.26 4.93
CA TYR A 39 -3.29 12.32 5.62
C TYR A 39 -4.08 12.97 6.77
N LEU A 40 -5.40 13.13 6.62
CA LEU A 40 -6.25 13.58 7.73
C LEU A 40 -6.20 12.59 8.92
N SER A 41 -6.23 11.28 8.64
CA SER A 41 -6.10 10.26 9.69
C SER A 41 -4.76 10.37 10.43
N MET A 42 -3.67 10.67 9.74
CA MET A 42 -2.35 10.82 10.36
C MET A 42 -2.30 12.02 11.31
N LEU A 43 -2.84 13.16 10.87
CA LEU A 43 -2.91 14.38 11.70
C LEU A 43 -3.76 14.13 12.96
N LEU A 44 -4.95 13.55 12.80
CA LEU A 44 -5.83 13.25 13.93
C LEU A 44 -5.24 12.22 14.90
N HIS A 45 -4.54 11.21 14.39
CA HIS A 45 -3.87 10.21 15.24
C HIS A 45 -2.75 10.85 16.07
N LYS A 46 -1.92 11.68 15.43
CA LYS A 46 -0.83 12.39 16.11
C LYS A 46 -1.35 13.23 17.27
N GLU A 47 -2.39 14.03 17.04
CA GLU A 47 -3.02 14.86 18.08
C GLU A 47 -3.78 14.01 19.11
N GLY A 48 -4.46 12.95 18.67
CA GLY A 48 -5.27 12.10 19.54
C GLY A 48 -4.48 11.35 20.60
N TRP A 49 -3.25 10.90 20.29
CA TRP A 49 -2.43 10.08 21.20
C TRP A 49 -1.09 10.72 21.59
N GLY A 50 -0.79 11.93 21.12
CA GLY A 50 0.49 12.60 21.34
C GLY A 50 1.68 11.84 20.76
N ARG A 51 1.44 10.94 19.80
CA ARG A 51 2.44 10.11 19.12
C ARG A 51 1.89 9.64 17.78
N LEU A 52 2.80 9.22 16.88
CA LEU A 52 2.43 8.60 15.62
C LEU A 52 3.31 7.38 15.32
N GLY A 53 4.34 7.54 14.50
CA GLY A 53 5.26 6.46 14.09
C GLY A 53 6.70 6.64 14.58
N PHE A 54 7.63 5.95 13.92
CA PHE A 54 9.07 6.10 14.14
C PHE A 54 9.58 7.51 13.73
N SER A 55 10.84 7.81 14.05
CA SER A 55 11.48 9.08 13.68
C SER A 55 11.49 9.32 12.17
N GLY A 56 10.77 10.35 11.70
CA GLY A 56 10.65 10.68 10.29
C GLY A 56 9.63 9.82 9.53
N TYR A 57 8.85 8.98 10.23
CA TYR A 57 7.72 8.25 9.63
C TYR A 57 6.80 9.21 8.87
N ASP A 58 6.49 10.36 9.46
CA ASP A 58 5.52 11.33 8.97
C ASP A 58 6.09 12.38 8.02
N LEU A 59 7.28 12.17 7.45
CA LEU A 59 7.83 13.10 6.44
C LEU A 59 6.81 13.34 5.32
N GLN A 60 6.29 12.26 4.74
CA GLN A 60 5.28 12.37 3.69
C GLN A 60 3.91 12.78 4.21
N ASP A 61 3.59 12.50 5.47
CA ASP A 61 2.28 12.84 6.03
C ASP A 61 2.18 14.33 6.40
N GLN A 62 3.29 14.99 6.71
CA GLN A 62 3.34 16.45 6.90
C GLN A 62 3.34 17.19 5.55
N CYS A 63 4.02 16.68 4.53
CA CYS A 63 3.93 17.20 3.15
C CYS A 63 2.59 16.86 2.48
N GLY A 64 1.93 15.81 2.95
CA GLY A 64 0.79 15.16 2.30
C GLY A 64 -0.36 16.11 1.96
N PRO A 65 -0.96 16.81 2.94
CA PRO A 65 -2.14 17.66 2.70
C PRO A 65 -1.96 18.71 1.60
N THR A 66 -0.78 19.33 1.50
CA THR A 66 -0.49 20.32 0.45
C THR A 66 -0.22 19.65 -0.91
N ASN A 67 0.33 18.44 -0.91
CA ASN A 67 0.73 17.74 -2.13
C ASN A 67 -0.35 16.82 -2.72
N VAL A 68 -1.50 16.61 -2.06
CA VAL A 68 -2.61 15.80 -2.63
C VAL A 68 -3.12 16.44 -3.92
N PHE A 69 -3.46 17.72 -3.89
CA PHE A 69 -4.05 18.43 -5.03
C PHE A 69 -3.10 19.45 -5.66
N SER A 70 -1.81 19.38 -5.31
CA SER A 70 -0.80 20.19 -5.98
C SER A 70 -0.71 19.81 -7.47
N TYR A 71 -0.38 20.80 -8.28
CA TYR A 71 -0.07 20.68 -9.70
C TYR A 71 1.36 21.15 -10.00
N GLN A 72 2.18 21.39 -8.97
CA GLN A 72 3.58 21.76 -9.13
C GLN A 72 4.41 20.56 -9.62
N SER A 73 5.59 20.85 -10.17
CA SER A 73 6.46 19.93 -10.92
C SER A 73 6.58 18.53 -10.32
N ASP A 74 7.08 18.45 -9.10
CA ASP A 74 7.47 17.23 -8.39
C ASP A 74 6.59 16.97 -7.16
N GLU A 75 5.51 17.74 -7.03
CA GLU A 75 4.47 17.58 -6.02
C GLU A 75 3.21 16.91 -6.60
N GLY A 76 2.79 17.29 -7.81
CA GLY A 76 1.50 16.94 -8.37
C GLY A 76 1.51 15.64 -9.20
N ALA A 77 0.80 14.62 -8.72
CA ALA A 77 0.47 13.43 -9.52
C ALA A 77 -0.80 12.73 -8.99
N PRO A 78 -1.65 12.13 -9.85
CA PRO A 78 -2.66 11.16 -9.44
C PRO A 78 -2.04 9.99 -8.68
N LEU A 79 -2.69 9.50 -7.63
CA LEU A 79 -2.14 8.44 -6.77
C LEU A 79 -1.83 7.16 -7.54
N GLU A 80 -2.60 6.84 -8.57
CA GLU A 80 -2.36 5.71 -9.48
C GLU A 80 -1.02 5.81 -10.22
N LEU A 81 -0.48 7.02 -10.38
CA LEU A 81 0.80 7.31 -11.05
C LEU A 81 1.93 7.63 -10.06
N ARG A 82 1.63 7.77 -8.77
CA ARG A 82 2.66 7.86 -7.73
C ARG A 82 3.30 6.49 -7.50
N GLY A 83 4.41 6.47 -6.78
CA GLY A 83 5.10 5.25 -6.40
C GLY A 83 6.31 5.55 -5.54
N ALA A 84 7.17 4.55 -5.36
CA ALA A 84 8.36 4.67 -4.51
C ALA A 84 9.36 5.75 -4.96
N ASN A 85 9.22 6.31 -6.16
CA ASN A 85 10.06 7.40 -6.64
C ASN A 85 9.39 8.79 -6.58
N TYR A 86 8.13 8.87 -6.14
CA TYR A 86 7.52 10.16 -5.82
C TYR A 86 8.28 10.79 -4.64
N PRO A 87 8.73 12.06 -4.68
CA PRO A 87 9.77 12.56 -3.78
C PRO A 87 9.53 12.32 -2.29
N ASN A 88 8.31 12.57 -1.81
CA ASN A 88 8.01 12.36 -0.39
C ASN A 88 7.93 10.86 -0.01
N TYR A 89 7.72 9.95 -0.96
CA TYR A 89 7.43 8.52 -0.68
C TYR A 89 8.69 7.65 -0.75
N ALA A 90 9.85 8.23 -1.03
CA ALA A 90 11.05 7.51 -1.43
C ALA A 90 11.82 6.84 -0.27
N MET A 91 11.43 7.07 0.99
CA MET A 91 12.28 6.72 2.13
C MET A 91 11.60 5.84 3.19
N ASN A 92 10.29 6.01 3.43
CA ASN A 92 9.68 5.54 4.67
C ASN A 92 8.76 4.32 4.47
N VAL A 93 8.81 3.38 5.41
CA VAL A 93 7.96 2.19 5.45
C VAL A 93 6.54 2.51 5.96
N GLY A 94 5.58 1.60 5.73
CA GLY A 94 4.21 1.71 6.25
C GLY A 94 3.31 2.69 5.50
N HIS A 95 3.57 2.90 4.20
CA HIS A 95 2.79 3.82 3.38
C HIS A 95 2.50 3.25 1.98
N GLN A 96 3.54 2.79 1.27
CA GLN A 96 3.42 2.45 -0.16
C GLN A 96 2.43 1.32 -0.46
N GLY A 97 2.39 0.28 0.39
CA GLY A 97 1.45 -0.83 0.22
C GLY A 97 0.01 -0.39 0.47
N GLU A 98 -0.16 0.49 1.44
CA GLU A 98 -1.45 1.06 1.81
C GLU A 98 -1.96 2.02 0.73
N TYR A 99 -1.09 2.83 0.12
CA TYR A 99 -1.42 3.66 -1.03
C TYR A 99 -1.87 2.84 -2.23
N ALA A 100 -1.24 1.71 -2.51
CA ALA A 100 -1.72 0.78 -3.54
C ALA A 100 -3.14 0.28 -3.22
N GLY A 101 -3.44 0.04 -1.93
CA GLY A 101 -4.78 -0.26 -1.45
C GLY A 101 -5.78 0.87 -1.71
N ILE A 102 -5.42 2.13 -1.44
CA ILE A 102 -6.26 3.31 -1.68
C ILE A 102 -6.55 3.51 -3.17
N SER A 103 -5.53 3.40 -4.03
CA SER A 103 -5.71 3.44 -5.49
C SER A 103 -6.69 2.36 -5.94
N SER A 104 -6.46 1.11 -5.54
CA SER A 104 -7.34 0.00 -5.86
C SER A 104 -8.78 0.21 -5.37
N ALA A 105 -8.94 0.76 -4.16
CA ALA A 105 -10.24 0.97 -3.52
C ALA A 105 -11.16 1.93 -4.29
N ALA A 106 -10.62 3.01 -4.86
CA ALA A 106 -11.39 3.95 -5.68
C ALA A 106 -12.02 3.25 -6.89
N HIS A 107 -11.22 2.41 -7.57
CA HIS A 107 -11.64 1.66 -8.75
C HIS A 107 -12.55 0.49 -8.41
N ALA A 108 -12.28 -0.22 -7.32
CA ALA A 108 -13.14 -1.29 -6.82
C ALA A 108 -14.53 -0.75 -6.46
N GLY A 109 -14.62 0.42 -5.80
CA GLY A 109 -15.90 1.08 -5.49
C GLY A 109 -16.71 1.46 -6.73
N ARG A 110 -16.04 1.67 -7.87
CA ARG A 110 -16.64 1.97 -9.17
C ARG A 110 -16.91 0.75 -10.04
N MET A 111 -16.46 -0.43 -9.61
CA MET A 111 -16.46 -1.66 -10.41
C MET A 111 -15.63 -1.57 -11.70
N ASP A 112 -14.56 -0.78 -11.68
CA ASP A 112 -13.63 -0.68 -12.81
C ASP A 112 -12.79 -1.98 -12.93
N ALA A 113 -12.51 -2.42 -14.17
CA ALA A 113 -11.76 -3.66 -14.41
C ALA A 113 -10.26 -3.57 -14.06
N PHE A 114 -9.70 -2.37 -14.03
CA PHE A 114 -8.29 -2.10 -13.72
C PHE A 114 -8.14 -0.71 -13.06
N ALA A 115 -7.04 -0.51 -12.33
CA ALA A 115 -6.76 0.76 -11.67
C ALA A 115 -5.97 1.73 -12.58
N CYS A 116 -4.84 1.29 -13.12
CA CYS A 116 -3.97 2.16 -13.92
C CYS A 116 -3.72 1.64 -15.35
N ASN A 117 -3.39 0.35 -15.49
CA ASN A 117 -2.99 -0.20 -16.79
C ASN A 117 -3.71 -1.53 -17.09
N PRO A 118 -4.53 -1.62 -18.14
CA PRO A 118 -5.27 -2.83 -18.50
C PRO A 118 -4.34 -3.96 -18.98
N LEU A 119 -3.20 -3.64 -19.60
CA LEU A 119 -2.24 -4.65 -20.07
C LEU A 119 -1.63 -5.39 -18.88
N ILE A 120 -1.28 -4.67 -17.81
CA ILE A 120 -0.78 -5.29 -16.56
C ILE A 120 -1.88 -6.16 -15.94
N LYS A 121 -3.13 -5.67 -15.88
CA LYS A 121 -4.24 -6.47 -15.34
C LYS A 121 -4.38 -7.82 -16.05
N VAL A 122 -4.36 -7.81 -17.38
CA VAL A 122 -4.50 -9.03 -18.18
C VAL A 122 -3.26 -9.92 -18.07
N THR A 123 -2.06 -9.34 -18.03
CA THR A 123 -0.79 -10.10 -17.95
C THR A 123 -0.74 -11.00 -16.72
N PHE A 124 -1.21 -10.51 -15.57
CA PHE A 124 -1.22 -11.25 -14.32
C PHE A 124 -2.46 -12.14 -14.10
N ALA A 125 -3.45 -12.09 -15.01
CA ALA A 125 -4.58 -13.01 -15.04
C ALA A 125 -4.18 -14.36 -15.68
N ASN A 126 -3.11 -14.98 -15.16
CA ASN A 126 -2.50 -16.18 -15.72
C ASN A 126 -2.33 -17.26 -14.64
N PRO A 127 -3.11 -18.36 -14.66
CA PRO A 127 -2.99 -19.44 -13.70
C PRO A 127 -1.69 -20.27 -13.85
N GLY A 128 -0.93 -20.07 -14.92
CA GLY A 128 0.39 -20.69 -15.11
C GLY A 128 1.53 -20.03 -14.33
N MET A 129 1.28 -18.95 -13.59
CA MET A 129 2.28 -18.32 -12.74
C MET A 129 2.58 -19.15 -11.48
N VAL A 130 3.84 -19.15 -11.04
CA VAL A 130 4.27 -19.86 -9.82
C VAL A 130 3.61 -19.29 -8.56
N PHE A 131 3.39 -17.98 -8.54
CA PHE A 131 2.70 -17.27 -7.47
C PHE A 131 1.24 -17.01 -7.87
N ASP A 132 0.30 -17.31 -6.96
CA ASP A 132 -1.12 -17.03 -7.18
C ASP A 132 -1.44 -15.58 -6.81
N TRP A 133 -1.65 -14.76 -7.84
CA TRP A 133 -1.97 -13.34 -7.71
C TRP A 133 -3.44 -13.07 -7.35
N ALA A 134 -4.32 -14.08 -7.39
CA ALA A 134 -5.69 -13.96 -6.94
C ALA A 134 -5.82 -14.08 -5.41
N ASP A 135 -4.91 -14.83 -4.75
CA ASP A 135 -4.88 -14.97 -3.28
C ASP A 135 -3.46 -14.83 -2.70
N VAL A 136 -2.97 -13.59 -2.77
CA VAL A 136 -1.65 -13.18 -2.27
C VAL A 136 -1.43 -13.58 -0.80
N ARG A 137 -2.46 -13.44 0.05
CA ARG A 137 -2.33 -13.74 1.49
C ARG A 137 -2.23 -15.24 1.76
N ALA A 138 -2.96 -16.08 1.03
CA ALA A 138 -2.80 -17.52 1.13
C ALA A 138 -1.41 -17.97 0.67
N CYS A 139 -0.86 -17.35 -0.38
CA CYS A 139 0.53 -17.61 -0.79
C CYS A 139 1.54 -17.26 0.31
N PHE A 140 1.38 -16.13 1.00
CA PHE A 140 2.22 -15.81 2.16
C PHE A 140 2.06 -16.82 3.29
N GLY A 141 0.83 -17.27 3.58
CA GLY A 141 0.57 -18.33 4.55
C GLY A 141 1.32 -19.63 4.22
N LYS A 142 1.22 -20.09 2.97
CA LYS A 142 1.99 -21.26 2.48
C LYS A 142 3.50 -21.05 2.59
N GLY A 143 3.99 -19.86 2.27
CA GLY A 143 5.40 -19.51 2.44
C GLY A 143 5.85 -19.60 3.91
N GLY A 144 5.06 -19.05 4.83
CA GLY A 144 5.30 -19.13 6.27
C GLY A 144 5.29 -20.57 6.80
N ALA A 145 4.43 -21.43 6.26
CA ALA A 145 4.38 -22.86 6.57
C ALA A 145 5.45 -23.70 5.84
N ARG A 146 6.26 -23.09 4.96
CA ARG A 146 7.25 -23.76 4.09
C ARG A 146 6.63 -24.76 3.10
N GLU A 147 5.41 -24.49 2.69
CA GLU A 147 4.64 -25.32 1.73
C GLU A 147 4.68 -24.75 0.30
N PHE A 148 5.21 -23.53 0.12
CA PHE A 148 5.36 -22.90 -1.19
C PHE A 148 6.56 -23.45 -1.95
N ARG A 149 6.37 -23.81 -3.24
CA ARG A 149 7.45 -24.26 -4.13
C ARG A 149 7.84 -23.13 -5.08
N ALA A 150 8.99 -22.51 -4.82
CA ALA A 150 9.54 -21.48 -5.69
C ALA A 150 10.20 -22.07 -6.96
N ALA A 151 10.28 -21.26 -8.01
CA ALA A 151 11.10 -21.55 -9.19
C ALA A 151 12.51 -20.99 -9.03
N GLY A 152 13.43 -21.40 -9.90
CA GLY A 152 14.81 -20.88 -9.93
C GLY A 152 15.80 -21.56 -8.98
N GLU A 153 15.39 -22.65 -8.32
CA GLU A 153 16.30 -23.48 -7.55
C GLU A 153 17.42 -24.06 -8.43
N ARG A 154 18.61 -24.21 -7.83
CA ARG A 154 19.81 -24.70 -8.53
C ARG A 154 20.16 -26.14 -8.19
N SER A 155 19.31 -26.83 -7.44
CA SER A 155 19.58 -28.20 -6.94
C SER A 155 19.90 -29.20 -8.05
N LEU A 156 19.36 -29.02 -9.27
CA LEU A 156 19.65 -29.87 -10.42
C LEU A 156 21.14 -29.89 -10.82
N VAL A 157 21.88 -28.80 -10.58
CA VAL A 157 23.29 -28.65 -10.96
C VAL A 157 24.24 -28.62 -9.77
N MET A 158 23.74 -28.87 -8.56
CA MET A 158 24.56 -28.93 -7.36
C MET A 158 24.80 -30.40 -6.95
N PRO A 159 25.97 -30.71 -6.34
CA PRO A 159 26.17 -32.00 -5.71
C PRO A 159 25.10 -32.28 -4.64
N ALA A 160 24.84 -33.55 -4.38
CA ALA A 160 24.06 -33.94 -3.20
C ALA A 160 24.79 -33.43 -1.94
N VAL A 161 24.06 -32.70 -1.09
CA VAL A 161 24.48 -32.24 0.25
C VAL A 161 23.76 -33.03 1.32
#